data_AF-A0A974SBD5-F1
#
_entry.id   AF-A0A974SBD5-F1
#
_cell.length_a   1.000
_cell.length_b   1.000
_cell.length_c   1.000
_cell.angle_alpha   90.00
_cell.angle_beta   90.00
_cell.angle_gamma   90.00
#
_symmetry.space_group_name_H-M   'P 1'
#
loop_
_entity.id
_entity.type
_entity.pdbx_description
1 polymer ?
#
loop_
_entity_poly.entity_id
_entity_poly.type
_entity_poly.pdbx_seq_one_letter_code
_entity_poly.pdbx_strand_id
1 'polypeptide(L)'
;MVGTPDEAIARIEQLKEESGGFGCYLMMAHNWANWADTQRSYEMIARYVVPHFQQLNVNRKASMDWVRDNKTEFTSQTRAAVGARIVSHMMEKGTENISPQIVALIAGAAAAEPTKKD
;
A
#
# COMPACT_ATOMS: atom_id res chain seq x y z
N MET A 1 7.92 -15.67 25.73
CA MET A 1 8.36 -14.36 25.22
C MET A 1 7.40 -13.32 25.77
N VAL A 2 7.90 -12.23 26.35
CA VAL A 2 7.09 -11.18 26.97
C VAL A 2 7.49 -9.87 26.33
N GLY A 3 6.53 -9.09 25.83
CA GLY A 3 6.78 -7.83 25.14
C GLY A 3 5.86 -7.61 23.95
N THR A 4 6.20 -6.60 23.15
CA THR A 4 5.53 -6.23 21.90
C THR A 4 5.95 -7.15 20.74
N PRO A 5 5.19 -7.17 19.63
CA PRO A 5 5.59 -7.90 18.43
C PRO A 5 6.94 -7.46 17.84
N ASP A 6 7.30 -6.18 17.95
CA ASP A 6 8.57 -5.68 17.42
C ASP A 6 9.76 -6.19 18.25
N GLU A 7 9.62 -6.21 19.57
CA GLU A 7 10.61 -6.82 20.48
C GLU A 7 10.74 -8.34 20.23
N ALA A 8 9.63 -8.99 19.86
CA ALA A 8 9.62 -10.39 19.44
C ALA A 8 10.55 -10.64 18.27
N ILE A 9 10.37 -9.83 17.22
CA ILE A 9 11.10 -9.92 15.98
C ILE A 9 12.58 -9.71 16.27
N ALA A 10 12.92 -8.63 16.96
CA ALA A 10 14.30 -8.31 17.32
C ALA A 10 14.97 -9.46 18.10
N ARG A 11 14.26 -10.06 19.06
CA ARG A 11 14.81 -11.17 19.84
C ARG A 11 15.02 -12.43 19.01
N ILE A 12 14.09 -12.77 18.12
CA ILE A 12 14.19 -13.96 17.25
C ILE A 12 15.30 -13.75 16.22
N GLU A 13 15.47 -12.53 15.67
CA GLU A 13 16.58 -12.19 14.78
C GLU A 13 17.93 -12.34 15.47
N GLN A 14 18.06 -11.78 16.68
CA GLN A 14 19.27 -11.94 17.49
C GLN A 14 19.60 -13.42 17.72
N LEU A 15 18.62 -14.24 18.13
CA LEU A 15 18.82 -15.67 18.34
C LEU A 15 19.25 -16.39 17.05
N LYS A 16 18.68 -16.00 15.91
CA LYS A 16 19.02 -16.56 14.60
C LYS A 16 20.45 -16.22 14.21
N GLU A 17 20.91 -15.00 14.49
CA GLU A 17 22.28 -14.57 14.24
C GLU A 17 23.27 -15.33 15.14
N GLU A 18 23.00 -15.36 16.45
CA GLU A 18 23.84 -16.04 17.44
C GLU A 18 23.96 -17.56 17.18
N SER A 19 22.90 -18.21 16.68
CA SER A 19 22.92 -19.64 16.40
C SER A 19 23.47 -20.02 15.02
N GLY A 20 23.77 -19.03 14.16
CA GLY A 20 24.05 -19.28 12.75
C GLY A 20 22.82 -19.71 11.92
N GLY A 21 21.62 -19.56 12.49
CA GLY A 21 20.34 -19.88 11.87
C GLY A 21 19.62 -21.11 12.44
N PHE A 22 18.31 -21.16 12.23
CA PHE A 22 17.45 -22.31 12.52
C PHE A 22 16.30 -22.37 11.51
N GLY A 23 15.78 -23.58 11.25
CA GLY A 23 14.66 -23.80 10.33
C GLY A 23 13.28 -23.60 10.97
N CYS A 24 13.18 -23.71 12.28
CA CYS A 24 11.92 -23.58 13.02
C CYS A 24 12.16 -23.01 14.41
N TYR A 25 11.25 -22.16 14.87
CA TYR A 25 11.22 -21.64 16.24
C TYR A 25 9.99 -22.20 16.96
N LEU A 26 10.21 -23.00 18.00
CA LEU A 26 9.14 -23.57 18.81
C LEU A 26 8.90 -22.69 20.04
N MET A 27 7.69 -22.17 20.16
CA MET A 27 7.28 -21.43 21.35
C MET A 27 6.89 -22.37 22.48
N MET A 28 7.45 -22.13 23.66
CA MET A 28 7.06 -22.87 24.86
C MET A 28 5.73 -22.34 25.41
N ALA A 29 4.72 -23.21 25.51
CA ALA A 29 3.43 -22.89 26.11
C ALA A 29 3.51 -23.06 27.63
N HIS A 30 3.61 -21.94 28.37
CA HIS A 30 3.52 -21.91 29.83
C HIS A 30 2.20 -21.31 30.30
N ASN A 31 1.62 -21.88 31.35
CA ASN A 31 0.35 -21.47 31.93
C ASN A 31 0.53 -20.29 32.92
N TRP A 32 1.12 -19.19 32.45
CA TRP A 32 1.38 -17.99 33.25
C TRP A 32 0.32 -16.90 33.09
N ALA A 33 -0.43 -16.92 32.00
CA ALA A 33 -1.50 -15.96 31.74
C ALA A 33 -2.85 -16.67 31.74
N ASN A 34 -3.93 -15.90 31.93
CA ASN A 34 -5.26 -16.44 31.70
C ASN A 34 -5.44 -16.81 30.20
N TRP A 35 -6.52 -17.53 29.92
CA TRP A 35 -6.78 -18.04 28.58
C TRP A 35 -6.94 -16.94 27.52
N ALA A 36 -7.64 -15.85 27.84
CA ALA A 36 -7.88 -14.75 26.91
C ALA A 36 -6.57 -14.05 26.51
N ASP A 37 -5.69 -13.80 27.47
CA ASP A 37 -4.39 -13.19 27.23
C ASP A 37 -3.44 -14.12 26.46
N THR A 38 -3.51 -15.42 26.73
CA THR A 38 -2.75 -16.44 25.98
C THR A 38 -3.15 -16.46 24.51
N GLN A 39 -4.46 -16.46 24.22
CA GLN A 39 -4.95 -16.39 22.85
C GLN A 39 -4.51 -15.10 22.16
N ARG A 40 -4.64 -13.96 22.84
CA ARG A 40 -4.22 -12.66 22.29
C ARG A 40 -2.73 -12.66 21.96
N SER A 41 -1.89 -13.23 22.82
CA SER A 41 -0.45 -13.36 22.54
C SER A 41 -0.18 -14.16 21.27
N TYR A 42 -0.84 -15.30 21.09
CA TYR A 42 -0.72 -16.13 19.88
C TYR A 42 -1.25 -15.41 18.63
N GLU A 43 -2.35 -14.68 18.74
CA GLU A 43 -2.88 -13.86 17.65
C GLU A 43 -1.87 -12.80 17.21
N MET A 44 -1.27 -12.08 18.16
CA MET A 44 -0.28 -11.05 17.86
C MET A 44 0.95 -11.65 17.17
N ILE A 45 1.43 -12.81 17.64
CA ILE A 45 2.57 -13.48 17.02
C ILE A 45 2.24 -13.94 15.59
N ALA A 46 1.07 -14.57 15.40
CA ALA A 46 0.63 -15.02 14.08
C ALA A 46 0.43 -13.87 13.09
N ARG A 47 -0.08 -12.71 13.54
CA ARG A 47 -0.38 -11.57 12.68
C ARG A 47 0.82 -10.68 12.37
N TYR A 48 1.73 -10.50 13.32
CA TYR A 48 2.77 -9.47 13.22
C TYR A 48 4.19 -10.04 13.17
N VAL A 49 4.44 -11.16 13.85
CA VAL A 49 5.80 -11.73 13.95
C VAL A 49 6.06 -12.74 12.83
N VAL A 50 5.16 -13.71 12.64
CA VAL A 50 5.33 -14.76 11.61
C VAL A 50 5.47 -14.19 10.19
N PRO A 51 4.66 -13.20 9.75
CA PRO A 51 4.77 -12.67 8.39
C PRO A 51 6.07 -11.93 8.09
N HIS A 52 6.75 -11.39 9.12
CA HIS A 52 8.06 -10.77 8.97
C HIS A 52 9.11 -11.79 8.51
N PHE A 53 9.20 -12.92 9.23
CA PHE A 53 10.17 -13.97 8.93
C PHE A 53 9.86 -14.74 7.65
N GLN A 54 8.57 -14.89 7.31
CA GLN A 54 8.13 -15.54 6.08
C GLN A 54 8.09 -14.60 4.86
N GLN A 55 8.42 -13.31 5.04
CA GLN A 55 8.42 -12.30 3.98
C GLN A 55 7.09 -12.15 3.23
N LEU A 56 5.96 -12.51 3.85
CA LEU A 56 4.64 -12.59 3.19
C LEU A 56 4.16 -11.25 2.63
N ASN A 57 4.67 -10.13 3.15
CA ASN A 57 4.22 -8.79 2.82
C ASN A 57 5.26 -7.95 2.07
N VAL A 58 6.44 -8.47 1.75
CA VAL A 58 7.54 -7.69 1.14
C VAL A 58 7.10 -7.10 -0.20
N ASN A 59 6.53 -7.92 -1.09
CA ASN A 59 6.07 -7.47 -2.41
C ASN A 59 4.90 -6.49 -2.32
N ARG A 60 3.98 -6.71 -1.37
CA ARG A 60 2.85 -5.81 -1.14
C ARG A 60 3.35 -4.44 -0.69
N LYS A 61 4.29 -4.40 0.26
CA LYS A 61 4.89 -3.15 0.74
C LYS A 61 5.62 -2.42 -0.38
N ALA A 62 6.47 -3.13 -1.14
CA ALA A 62 7.17 -2.56 -2.29
C ALA A 62 6.20 -1.97 -3.34
N SER A 63 5.11 -2.67 -3.64
CA SER A 63 4.09 -2.17 -4.57
C SER A 63 3.39 -0.91 -4.05
N MET A 64 3.00 -0.89 -2.77
CA MET A 64 2.37 0.29 -2.16
C MET A 64 3.31 1.49 -2.11
N ASP A 65 4.59 1.26 -1.79
CA ASP A 65 5.61 2.31 -1.73
C ASP A 65 5.85 2.90 -3.14
N TRP A 66 5.95 2.05 -4.18
CA TRP A 66 6.06 2.50 -5.57
C TRP A 66 4.85 3.35 -5.99
N VAL A 67 3.62 2.91 -5.68
CA VAL A 67 2.41 3.70 -5.98
C VAL A 67 2.43 5.04 -5.27
N ARG A 68 2.87 5.06 -4.01
CA ARG A 68 2.96 6.27 -3.21
C ARG A 68 3.98 7.25 -3.77
N ASP A 69 5.16 6.79 -4.14
CA ASP A 69 6.26 7.62 -4.62
C ASP A 69 5.97 8.19 -6.02
N ASN A 70 5.26 7.43 -6.87
CA ASN A 70 4.87 7.84 -8.22
C ASN A 70 3.46 8.47 -8.29
N LYS A 71 2.83 8.78 -7.16
CA LYS A 71 1.46 9.30 -7.08
C LYS A 71 1.18 10.47 -8.02
N THR A 72 2.11 11.43 -8.10
CA THR A 72 1.93 12.64 -8.94
C THR A 72 1.83 12.27 -10.42
N GLU A 73 2.69 11.37 -10.89
CA GLU A 73 2.69 10.90 -12.26
C GLU A 73 1.40 10.15 -12.58
N PHE A 74 1.00 9.18 -11.72
CA PHE A 74 -0.25 8.45 -11.93
C PHE A 74 -1.47 9.36 -11.90
N THR A 75 -1.48 10.37 -11.03
CA THR A 75 -2.57 11.36 -10.99
C THR A 75 -2.62 12.17 -12.28
N SER A 76 -1.45 12.59 -12.80
CA SER A 76 -1.34 13.33 -14.06
C SER A 76 -1.83 12.50 -15.25
N GLN A 77 -1.33 11.27 -15.39
CA GLN A 77 -1.73 10.33 -16.44
C GLN A 77 -3.22 10.00 -16.37
N THR A 78 -3.75 9.75 -15.17
CA THR A 78 -5.19 9.51 -14.97
C THR A 78 -6.02 10.72 -15.39
N ARG A 79 -5.61 11.94 -15.00
CA ARG A 79 -6.30 13.17 -15.40
C ARG A 79 -6.29 13.35 -16.91
N ALA A 80 -5.15 13.13 -17.56
CA ALA A 80 -5.01 13.23 -19.01
C ALA A 80 -5.89 12.21 -19.74
N ALA A 81 -5.89 10.95 -19.31
CA ALA A 81 -6.70 9.89 -19.92
C ALA A 81 -8.21 10.15 -19.77
N VAL A 82 -8.65 10.61 -18.58
CA VAL A 82 -10.04 11.00 -18.35
C VAL A 82 -10.42 12.18 -19.25
N GLY A 83 -9.58 13.22 -19.32
CA GLY A 83 -9.80 14.37 -20.19
C GLY A 83 -9.95 13.96 -21.65
N ALA A 84 -9.03 13.13 -22.16
CA ALA A 84 -9.07 12.61 -23.53
C ALA A 84 -10.37 11.83 -23.80
N ARG A 85 -10.80 10.95 -22.88
CA ARG A 85 -12.05 10.20 -23.09
C ARG A 85 -13.29 11.09 -23.09
N ILE A 86 -13.32 12.12 -22.25
CA ILE A 86 -14.43 13.09 -22.25
C ILE A 86 -14.49 13.84 -23.59
N VAL A 87 -13.35 14.29 -24.11
CA VAL A 87 -13.27 14.95 -25.44
C VAL A 87 -13.78 14.02 -26.54
N SER A 88 -13.32 12.76 -26.60
CA SER A 88 -13.83 11.80 -27.58
C SER A 88 -15.34 11.58 -27.46
N HIS A 89 -15.86 11.53 -26.24
CA HIS A 89 -17.30 11.37 -26.01
C HIS A 89 -18.11 12.58 -26.49
N MET A 90 -17.61 13.81 -26.26
CA MET A 90 -18.23 15.04 -26.79
C MET A 90 -18.29 15.04 -28.31
N MET A 91 -17.24 14.55 -28.98
CA MET A 91 -17.19 14.48 -30.45
C MET A 91 -18.14 13.41 -31.00
N GLU A 92 -18.23 12.25 -30.34
CA GLU A 92 -19.09 11.13 -30.79
C GLU A 92 -20.58 11.38 -30.54
N LYS A 93 -20.94 11.93 -29.38
CA LYS A 93 -22.33 11.98 -28.89
C LYS A 93 -22.84 13.36 -28.52
N GLY A 94 -22.04 14.41 -28.72
CA GLY A 94 -22.38 15.76 -28.29
C GLY A 94 -22.26 15.96 -26.77
N THR A 95 -22.64 17.14 -26.30
CA THR A 95 -22.49 17.56 -24.90
C THR A 95 -23.74 17.33 -24.04
N GLU A 96 -24.82 16.81 -24.61
CA GLU A 96 -26.15 16.74 -23.98
C GLU A 96 -26.16 15.99 -22.64
N ASN A 97 -25.32 14.95 -22.50
CA ASN A 97 -25.25 14.11 -21.30
C ASN A 97 -24.05 14.44 -20.38
N ILE A 98 -23.39 15.57 -20.58
CA ILE A 98 -22.21 15.96 -19.81
C ILE A 98 -22.55 17.14 -18.91
N SER A 99 -22.15 17.05 -17.64
CA SER A 99 -22.41 18.15 -16.70
C SER A 99 -21.78 19.46 -17.21
N PRO A 100 -22.47 20.60 -17.12
CA PRO A 100 -21.97 21.88 -17.64
C PRO A 100 -20.61 22.30 -17.06
N GLN A 101 -20.33 21.91 -15.81
CA GLN A 101 -19.07 22.21 -15.13
C GLN A 101 -17.87 21.50 -15.78
N ILE A 102 -18.06 20.26 -16.25
CA ILE A 102 -17.02 19.49 -16.94
C ILE A 102 -16.78 20.04 -18.35
N VAL A 103 -17.85 20.44 -19.05
CA VAL A 103 -17.75 21.11 -20.36
C VAL A 103 -16.92 22.39 -20.26
N ALA A 104 -17.22 23.23 -19.26
CA ALA A 104 -16.50 24.48 -19.01
C ALA A 104 -15.03 24.25 -18.62
N LEU A 105 -14.75 23.23 -17.79
CA LEU A 105 -13.39 22.88 -17.39
C LEU A 105 -12.52 22.45 -18.60
N ILE A 106 -13.08 21.67 -19.52
CA ILE A 106 -12.36 21.18 -20.71
C ILE A 106 -12.20 22.30 -21.75
N ALA A 107 -13.24 23.10 -22.00
CA ALA A 107 -13.13 24.26 -22.89
C ALA A 107 -12.13 25.30 -22.35
N GLY A 108 -12.08 25.50 -21.04
CA GLY A 108 -11.10 26.36 -20.37
C GLY A 108 -9.67 25.80 -20.41
N ALA A 109 -9.50 24.48 -20.34
CA ALA A 109 -8.19 23.83 -20.48
C ALA A 109 -7.65 23.84 -21.91
N ALA A 110 -8.53 23.74 -22.93
CA ALA A 110 -8.14 23.85 -24.34
C ALA A 110 -7.63 25.24 -24.75
N ALA A 111 -8.01 26.29 -24.01
CA ALA A 111 -7.52 27.65 -24.21
C ALA A 111 -6.14 27.92 -23.56
N ALA A 112 -5.63 26.98 -22.77
CA ALA A 112 -4.37 27.09 -22.03
C ALA A 112 -3.33 26.10 -22.57
N GLU A 113 -2.99 26.17 -23.86
CA GLU A 113 -1.76 25.53 -24.36
C GLU A 113 -0.53 26.33 -23.88
N PRO A 114 0.53 25.67 -23.40
CA PRO A 114 1.75 26.34 -22.99
C PRO A 114 2.56 26.76 -24.23
N THR A 115 2.90 28.04 -24.29
CA THR A 115 3.93 28.60 -25.15
C THR A 115 5.19 27.74 -25.12
N LYS A 116 5.58 27.21 -26.29
CA LYS A 116 6.92 26.67 -26.55
C LYS A 116 7.95 27.69 -26.05
N LYS A 117 8.79 27.28 -25.12
CA LYS A 117 9.96 28.04 -24.69
C LYS A 117 11.13 27.58 -25.54
N ASP A 118 11.68 28.51 -26.30
CA ASP A 118 12.89 28.39 -27.13
C ASP A 118 14.12 27.98 -26.31
#